data_AF-A0A2T5EQT2-F1
#
_entry.id   AF-A0A2T5EQT2-F1
#
_cell.length_a   1.000
_cell.length_b   1.000
_cell.length_c   1.000
_cell.angle_alpha   90.00
_cell.angle_beta   90.00
_cell.angle_gamma   90.00
#
_symmetry.space_group_name_H-M   'P 1'
#
loop_
_entity.id
_entity.type
_entity.pdbx_description
1 polymer ?
#
loop_
_entity_poly.entity_id
_entity_poly.type
_entity_poly.pdbx_seq_one_letter_code
_entity_poly.pdbx_strand_id
1 'polypeptide(L)'
;MKKNGFTLIELVVVIVILGILAVTAAPRFLNVSTDSHIAVVKGTGASFKTGVDLAYSKNLTSNGGGASTNVPIYDDSATGQLDFNEWGYPAQQWYAEEDFPRLDNTEDCISVWGALLLDPPSVSSFNSPTDTDYIAEYIQTDQCIYHYRVVPGISIDYNSMNGDVTVDDEPDN
;
A
#
# COMPACT_ATOMS: atom_id res chain seq x y z
N MET A 1 31.58 -20.66 51.95
CA MET A 1 31.68 -20.29 50.53
C MET A 1 31.94 -18.79 50.45
N LYS A 2 33.09 -18.37 49.89
CA LYS A 2 33.43 -16.95 49.74
C LYS A 2 32.57 -16.40 48.60
N LYS A 3 31.67 -15.44 48.87
CA LYS A 3 30.96 -14.72 47.82
C LYS A 3 31.92 -13.66 47.28
N ASN A 4 32.42 -13.86 46.06
CA ASN A 4 33.09 -12.81 45.32
C ASN A 4 32.00 -11.82 44.87
N GLY A 5 31.86 -10.73 45.61
CA GLY A 5 30.95 -9.64 45.22
C GLY A 5 31.51 -8.89 44.01
N PHE A 6 30.62 -8.46 43.12
CA PHE A 6 30.93 -7.55 42.02
C PHE A 6 31.51 -6.24 42.58
N THR A 7 32.54 -5.68 41.94
CA THR A 7 33.10 -4.39 42.39
C THR A 7 32.24 -3.23 41.88
N LEU A 8 32.15 -2.14 42.65
CA LEU A 8 31.42 -0.95 42.22
C LEU A 8 31.94 -0.39 40.89
N ILE A 9 33.25 -0.45 40.67
CA ILE A 9 33.86 0.04 39.43
C ILE A 9 33.48 -0.80 38.22
N GLU A 10 33.37 -2.12 38.39
CA GLU A 10 32.97 -3.04 37.31
C GLU A 10 31.53 -2.80 36.88
N LEU A 11 30.63 -2.50 37.83
CA LEU A 11 29.27 -2.09 37.52
C LEU A 11 29.22 -0.73 36.79
N VAL A 12 30.02 0.24 37.23
CA VAL A 12 30.09 1.58 36.62
C VAL A 12 30.62 1.52 35.19
N VAL A 13 31.69 0.75 34.94
CA VAL A 13 32.24 0.61 33.58
C VAL A 13 31.23 -0.03 32.63
N VAL A 14 30.48 -1.03 33.08
CA VAL A 14 29.45 -1.68 32.26
C VAL A 14 28.35 -0.70 31.84
N ILE A 15 27.80 0.09 32.77
CA ILE A 15 26.75 1.06 32.41
C ILE A 15 27.27 2.18 31.49
N VAL A 16 28.53 2.59 31.64
CA VAL A 16 29.15 3.59 30.75
C VAL A 16 29.31 3.03 29.34
N ILE A 17 29.78 1.79 29.20
CA ILE A 17 29.91 1.13 27.88
C ILE A 17 28.53 0.97 27.24
N LEU A 18 27.53 0.50 28.00
CA LEU A 18 26.15 0.37 27.50
C LEU A 18 25.57 1.73 27.09
N GLY A 19 25.87 2.80 27.82
CA GLY A 19 25.46 4.16 27.48
C GLY A 19 26.03 4.65 26.14
N ILE A 20 27.33 4.42 25.88
CA ILE A 20 27.97 4.81 24.61
C ILE A 20 27.40 4.00 23.43
N LEU A 21 27.20 2.69 23.63
CA LEU A 21 26.60 1.83 22.61
C LEU A 21 25.15 2.24 22.29
N ALA A 22 24.37 2.62 23.30
CA ALA A 22 22.99 3.06 23.11
C ALA A 22 22.91 4.37 22.29
N VAL A 23 23.73 5.38 22.61
CA VAL A 23 23.73 6.68 21.92
C VAL A 23 24.14 6.54 20.45
N THR A 24 25.07 5.64 20.15
CA THR A 24 25.53 5.42 18.77
C THR A 24 24.61 4.52 17.94
N ALA A 25 23.90 3.58 18.57
CA ALA A 25 22.99 2.66 17.88
C ALA A 25 21.59 3.24 17.63
N ALA A 26 21.08 4.08 18.54
CA ALA A 26 19.73 4.65 18.47
C ALA A 26 19.40 5.34 17.12
N PRO A 27 20.21 6.29 16.59
CA PRO A 27 19.87 6.97 15.34
C PRO A 27 19.85 6.02 14.14
N ARG A 28 20.74 5.02 14.10
CA ARG A 28 20.77 4.03 13.02
C ARG A 28 19.56 3.10 13.04
N PHE A 29 19.10 2.71 14.24
CA PHE A 29 17.93 1.85 14.39
C PHE A 29 16.65 2.52 13.90
N LEU A 30 16.49 3.82 14.16
CA LEU A 30 15.34 4.60 13.66
C LEU A 30 15.34 4.66 12.12
N ASN A 31 16.47 4.97 11.48
CA ASN A 31 16.56 5.02 10.02
C ASN A 31 16.28 3.68 9.35
N VAL A 32 16.81 2.57 9.88
CA VAL A 32 16.57 1.22 9.34
C VAL A 32 15.09 0.84 9.41
N SER A 33 14.38 1.30 10.44
CA SER A 33 12.94 1.06 10.58
C SER A 33 12.17 1.78 9.47
N THR A 34 12.45 3.06 9.24
CA THR A 34 11.85 3.82 8.13
C THR A 34 12.17 3.22 6.76
N ASP A 35 13.44 2.87 6.52
CA ASP A 35 13.88 2.24 5.26
C ASP A 35 13.15 0.91 5.00
N SER A 36 12.87 0.13 6.06
CA SER A 36 12.10 -1.10 5.94
C SER A 36 10.65 -0.85 5.53
N HIS A 37 10.04 0.21 6.06
CA HIS A 37 8.68 0.59 5.71
C HIS A 37 8.61 1.07 4.25
N ILE A 38 9.56 1.92 3.83
CA ILE A 38 9.70 2.34 2.43
C ILE A 38 9.83 1.12 1.50
N ALA A 39 10.65 0.13 1.87
CA ALA A 39 10.82 -1.08 1.07
C ALA A 39 9.52 -1.91 0.97
N VAL A 40 8.74 -1.98 2.05
CA VAL A 40 7.43 -2.65 2.05
C VAL A 40 6.47 -1.92 1.11
N VAL A 41 6.34 -0.60 1.21
CA VAL A 41 5.42 0.18 0.36
C VAL A 41 5.81 0.09 -1.10
N LYS A 42 7.11 0.16 -1.43
CA LYS A 42 7.60 -0.09 -2.79
C LYS A 42 7.21 -1.47 -3.32
N GLY A 43 7.32 -2.50 -2.46
CA GLY A 43 6.88 -3.86 -2.79
C GLY A 43 5.38 -3.95 -3.04
N THR A 44 4.58 -3.29 -2.20
CA THR A 44 3.12 -3.20 -2.36
C THR A 44 2.76 -2.46 -3.65
N GLY A 45 3.35 -1.29 -3.92
CA GLY A 45 3.11 -0.52 -5.14
C GLY A 45 3.49 -1.29 -6.41
N ALA A 46 4.62 -2.00 -6.41
CA ALA A 46 5.01 -2.87 -7.52
C ALA A 46 4.02 -4.05 -7.72
N SER A 47 3.52 -4.62 -6.63
CA SER A 47 2.51 -5.69 -6.67
C SER A 47 1.17 -5.16 -7.21
N PHE A 48 0.77 -3.96 -6.78
CA PHE A 48 -0.43 -3.28 -7.25
C PHE A 48 -0.33 -2.97 -8.75
N LYS A 49 0.80 -2.39 -9.21
CA LYS A 49 1.06 -2.18 -10.64
C LYS A 49 1.00 -3.47 -11.46
N THR A 50 1.55 -4.55 -10.93
CA THR A 50 1.46 -5.88 -11.57
C THR A 50 0.01 -6.35 -11.69
N GLY A 51 -0.80 -6.11 -10.64
CA GLY A 51 -2.24 -6.37 -10.66
C GLY A 51 -2.96 -5.54 -11.73
N VAL A 52 -2.70 -4.24 -11.80
CA VAL A 52 -3.25 -3.34 -12.84
C VAL A 52 -2.92 -3.85 -14.24
N ASP A 53 -1.65 -4.20 -14.51
CA ASP A 53 -1.20 -4.67 -15.82
C ASP A 53 -1.82 -6.02 -16.21
N LEU A 54 -1.97 -6.92 -15.24
CA LEU A 54 -2.64 -8.20 -15.42
C LEU A 54 -4.12 -7.99 -15.75
N ALA A 55 -4.81 -7.15 -14.98
CA ALA A 55 -6.22 -6.85 -15.17
C ALA A 55 -6.48 -6.19 -16.54
N TYR A 56 -5.66 -5.20 -16.90
CA TYR A 56 -5.68 -4.56 -18.22
C TYR A 56 -5.50 -5.59 -19.35
N SER A 57 -4.50 -6.47 -19.24
CA SER A 57 -4.24 -7.52 -20.23
C SER A 57 -5.40 -8.52 -20.34
N LYS A 58 -6.03 -8.86 -19.21
CA LYS A 58 -7.19 -9.75 -19.18
C LYS A 58 -8.38 -9.10 -19.88
N ASN A 59 -8.62 -7.82 -19.64
CA ASN A 59 -9.70 -7.08 -20.28
C ASN A 59 -9.47 -6.95 -21.81
N LEU A 60 -8.25 -6.63 -22.22
CA LEU A 60 -7.87 -6.58 -23.65
C LEU A 60 -8.12 -7.91 -24.37
N THR A 61 -7.75 -9.02 -23.75
CA THR A 61 -7.84 -10.35 -24.37
C THR A 61 -9.25 -10.95 -24.33
N SER A 62 -10.04 -10.64 -23.29
CA SER A 62 -11.34 -11.25 -23.06
C SER A 62 -12.49 -10.42 -23.64
N ASN A 63 -12.38 -9.09 -23.62
CA ASN A 63 -13.44 -8.17 -24.02
C ASN A 63 -13.03 -7.22 -25.16
N GLY A 64 -11.77 -7.28 -25.61
CA GLY A 64 -11.26 -6.38 -26.67
C GLY A 64 -10.76 -5.03 -26.15
N GLY A 65 -10.74 -4.82 -24.83
CA GLY A 65 -10.33 -3.58 -24.19
C GLY A 65 -11.45 -2.56 -24.04
N GLY A 66 -11.10 -1.39 -23.51
CA GLY A 66 -12.07 -0.33 -23.20
C GLY A 66 -12.99 -0.71 -22.03
N ALA A 67 -14.16 -0.06 -21.98
CA ALA A 67 -15.09 -0.25 -20.88
C ALA A 67 -15.65 -1.67 -20.88
N SER A 68 -15.66 -2.30 -19.70
CA SER A 68 -16.15 -3.67 -19.50
C SER A 68 -16.50 -3.86 -18.04
N THR A 69 -17.51 -4.67 -17.75
CA THR A 69 -17.98 -4.91 -16.38
C THR A 69 -17.83 -6.36 -15.98
N ASN A 70 -17.74 -6.60 -14.67
CA ASN A 70 -17.72 -7.93 -14.05
C ASN A 70 -16.66 -8.88 -14.63
N VAL A 71 -15.48 -8.39 -15.00
CA VAL A 71 -14.44 -9.21 -15.63
C VAL A 71 -13.66 -9.97 -14.54
N PRO A 72 -13.62 -11.31 -14.55
CA PRO A 72 -12.92 -12.09 -13.52
C PRO A 72 -11.40 -12.04 -13.75
N ILE A 73 -10.65 -11.57 -12.75
CA ILE A 73 -9.19 -11.41 -12.85
C ILE A 73 -8.46 -12.65 -12.32
N TYR A 74 -8.73 -13.00 -11.06
CA TYR A 74 -8.07 -14.12 -10.37
C TYR A 74 -8.96 -15.37 -10.27
N ASP A 75 -10.25 -15.17 -10.01
CA ASP A 75 -11.25 -16.22 -9.94
C ASP A 75 -12.60 -15.70 -10.46
N ASP A 76 -13.56 -16.63 -10.61
CA ASP A 76 -14.92 -16.31 -11.05
C ASP A 76 -15.83 -15.87 -9.88
N SER A 77 -15.26 -15.53 -8.71
CA SER A 77 -16.04 -15.04 -7.58
C SER A 77 -16.46 -13.59 -7.79
N ALA A 78 -17.59 -13.19 -7.19
CA ALA A 78 -18.08 -11.82 -7.28
C ALA A 78 -17.08 -10.79 -6.71
N THR A 79 -16.21 -11.20 -5.77
CA THR A 79 -15.15 -10.36 -5.19
C THR A 79 -13.89 -10.29 -6.04
N GLY A 80 -13.71 -11.19 -7.00
CA GLY A 80 -12.57 -11.24 -7.94
C GLY A 80 -12.85 -10.61 -9.30
N GLN A 81 -14.06 -10.08 -9.50
CA GLN A 81 -14.48 -9.37 -10.69
C GLN A 81 -14.12 -7.90 -10.61
N LEU A 82 -13.77 -7.29 -11.74
CA LEU A 82 -13.43 -5.87 -11.83
C LEU A 82 -14.17 -5.22 -12.99
N ASP A 83 -14.52 -3.96 -12.80
CA ASP A 83 -15.02 -3.08 -13.85
C ASP A 83 -13.89 -2.21 -14.38
N PHE A 84 -13.97 -1.92 -15.67
CA PHE A 84 -12.95 -1.24 -16.45
C PHE A 84 -13.53 0.01 -17.10
N ASN A 85 -12.77 1.10 -17.06
CA ASN A 85 -13.16 2.37 -17.67
C ASN A 85 -12.95 2.37 -19.19
N GLU A 86 -13.24 3.51 -19.84
CA GLU A 86 -13.12 3.67 -21.30
C GLU A 86 -11.72 3.41 -21.86
N TRP A 87 -10.67 3.54 -21.04
CA TRP A 87 -9.28 3.25 -21.41
C TRP A 87 -8.89 1.80 -21.17
N GLY A 88 -9.78 1.01 -20.57
CA GLY A 88 -9.61 -0.41 -20.33
C GLY A 88 -8.84 -0.74 -19.05
N TYR A 89 -8.68 0.22 -18.13
CA TYR A 89 -8.02 0.04 -16.84
C TYR A 89 -9.03 -0.16 -15.70
N PRO A 90 -8.64 -0.87 -14.63
CA PRO A 90 -9.50 -1.10 -13.47
C PRO A 90 -10.03 0.21 -12.87
N ALA A 91 -11.34 0.29 -12.69
CA ALA A 91 -12.02 1.48 -12.19
C ALA A 91 -12.64 1.24 -10.82
N GLN A 92 -13.28 0.08 -10.62
CA GLN A 92 -13.95 -0.30 -9.38
C GLN A 92 -14.19 -1.81 -9.34
N GLN A 93 -14.48 -2.36 -8.17
CA GLN A 93 -15.16 -3.64 -8.04
C GLN A 93 -16.60 -3.39 -7.60
N TRP A 94 -17.54 -3.59 -8.53
CA TRP A 94 -18.96 -3.43 -8.27
C TRP A 94 -19.74 -4.54 -8.97
N TYR A 95 -20.87 -4.95 -8.38
CA TYR A 95 -21.64 -6.10 -8.88
C TYR A 95 -22.70 -5.71 -9.91
N ALA A 96 -23.10 -4.43 -9.98
CA ALA A 96 -24.10 -3.97 -10.93
C ALA A 96 -23.44 -3.54 -12.24
N GLU A 97 -24.06 -3.86 -13.36
CA GLU A 97 -23.56 -3.42 -14.67
C GLU A 97 -23.76 -1.92 -14.84
N GLU A 98 -22.70 -1.23 -15.27
CA GLU A 98 -22.69 0.18 -15.62
C GLU A 98 -22.07 0.37 -17.00
N ASP A 99 -22.66 1.23 -17.84
CA ASP A 99 -22.18 1.44 -19.21
C ASP A 99 -20.80 2.11 -19.27
N PHE A 100 -20.46 2.92 -18.25
CA PHE A 100 -19.21 3.68 -18.18
C PHE A 100 -18.65 3.69 -16.75
N PRO A 101 -18.06 2.57 -16.29
CA PRO A 101 -17.42 2.51 -14.99
C PRO A 101 -16.30 3.55 -14.88
N ARG A 102 -16.25 4.26 -13.75
CA ARG A 102 -15.20 5.24 -13.45
C ARG A 102 -14.75 5.06 -12.02
N LEU A 103 -13.51 5.47 -11.78
CA LEU A 103 -12.99 5.63 -10.45
C LEU A 103 -13.32 7.07 -10.05
N ASP A 104 -14.39 7.27 -9.30
CA ASP A 104 -14.98 8.59 -9.05
C ASP A 104 -15.30 8.88 -7.59
N ASN A 105 -15.01 7.92 -6.71
CA ASN A 105 -15.17 8.07 -5.28
C ASN A 105 -14.15 7.22 -4.50
N THR A 106 -14.13 7.37 -3.16
CA THR A 106 -13.19 6.66 -2.29
C THR A 106 -13.47 5.16 -2.17
N GLU A 107 -14.71 4.72 -2.32
CA GLU A 107 -15.06 3.29 -2.28
C GLU A 107 -14.52 2.55 -3.50
N ASP A 108 -14.46 3.22 -4.66
CA ASP A 108 -13.80 2.69 -5.85
C ASP A 108 -12.31 2.47 -5.60
N CYS A 109 -11.61 3.45 -5.00
CA CYS A 109 -10.22 3.30 -4.61
C CYS A 109 -10.00 2.08 -3.73
N ILE A 110 -10.84 1.90 -2.71
CA ILE A 110 -10.76 0.78 -1.77
C ILE A 110 -11.04 -0.55 -2.47
N SER A 111 -12.06 -0.59 -3.34
CA SER A 111 -12.48 -1.81 -4.03
C SER A 111 -11.44 -2.27 -5.05
N VAL A 112 -10.85 -1.35 -5.82
CA VAL A 112 -9.74 -1.65 -6.74
C VAL A 112 -8.52 -2.18 -5.97
N TRP A 113 -8.19 -1.58 -4.83
CA TRP A 113 -7.10 -2.06 -3.97
C TRP A 113 -7.30 -3.49 -3.52
N GLY A 114 -8.50 -3.80 -3.02
CA GLY A 114 -8.86 -5.14 -2.57
C GLY A 114 -8.92 -6.17 -3.69
N ALA A 115 -9.36 -5.78 -4.89
CA ALA A 115 -9.55 -6.69 -6.01
C ALA A 115 -8.26 -6.96 -6.80
N LEU A 116 -7.32 -6.00 -6.86
CA LEU A 116 -6.07 -6.16 -7.63
C LEU A 116 -4.96 -6.89 -6.87
N LEU A 117 -4.96 -6.86 -5.54
CA LEU A 117 -3.96 -7.54 -4.72
C LEU A 117 -4.50 -8.89 -4.23
N LEU A 118 -3.69 -9.95 -4.35
CA LEU A 118 -4.07 -11.29 -3.86
C LEU A 118 -4.12 -11.40 -2.33
N ASP A 119 -3.25 -10.64 -1.65
CA ASP A 119 -3.21 -10.53 -0.18
C ASP A 119 -3.04 -9.04 0.17
N PRO A 120 -4.12 -8.24 0.04
CA PRO A 120 -4.04 -6.80 0.19
C PRO A 120 -3.71 -6.42 1.64
N PRO A 121 -2.74 -5.52 1.87
CA PRO A 121 -2.67 -4.79 3.13
C PRO A 121 -4.01 -4.08 3.42
N SER A 122 -4.33 -3.89 4.69
CA SER A 122 -5.60 -3.31 5.06
C SER A 122 -5.70 -1.84 4.61
N VAL A 123 -6.85 -1.46 4.04
CA VAL A 123 -7.12 -0.10 3.56
C VAL A 123 -8.47 0.39 4.07
N SER A 124 -8.58 1.68 4.38
CA SER A 124 -9.84 2.35 4.73
C SER A 124 -9.96 3.69 4.02
N SER A 125 -11.12 4.33 4.13
CA SER A 125 -11.29 5.71 3.65
C SER A 125 -10.54 6.72 4.53
N PHE A 126 -10.22 7.87 3.95
CA PHE A 126 -9.55 9.00 4.63
C PHE A 126 -10.27 9.51 5.89
N ASN A 127 -11.58 9.33 5.95
CA ASN A 127 -12.39 9.78 7.09
C ASN A 127 -12.66 8.67 8.13
N SER A 128 -12.04 7.50 8.00
CA SER A 128 -12.28 6.37 8.91
C SER A 128 -11.48 6.46 10.21
N PRO A 129 -12.09 6.17 11.38
CA PRO A 129 -11.38 6.08 12.66
C PRO A 129 -10.69 4.72 12.89
N THR A 130 -10.75 3.79 11.94
CA THR A 130 -10.15 2.43 12.06
C THR A 130 -8.64 2.45 11.85
N ASP A 131 -7.90 1.58 12.53
CA ASP A 131 -6.47 1.39 12.29
C ASP A 131 -6.24 0.42 11.11
N THR A 132 -5.77 0.94 9.98
CA THR A 132 -5.45 0.20 8.75
C THR A 132 -4.06 0.59 8.25
N ASP A 133 -3.43 -0.27 7.47
CA ASP A 133 -2.08 -0.02 6.95
C ASP A 133 -2.06 1.17 5.98
N TYR A 134 -3.09 1.28 5.15
CA TYR A 134 -3.26 2.35 4.17
C TYR A 134 -4.57 3.11 4.36
N ILE A 135 -4.56 4.35 3.88
CA ILE A 135 -5.72 5.22 3.79
C ILE A 135 -5.92 5.60 2.33
N ALA A 136 -7.05 5.21 1.75
CA ALA A 136 -7.45 5.60 0.41
C ALA A 136 -8.07 7.01 0.41
N GLU A 137 -7.58 7.85 -0.47
CA GLU A 137 -8.10 9.17 -0.80
C GLU A 137 -8.44 9.21 -2.29
N TYR A 138 -9.66 9.64 -2.59
CA TYR A 138 -10.05 10.00 -3.95
C TYR A 138 -9.73 11.49 -4.14
N ILE A 139 -8.83 11.80 -5.07
CA ILE A 139 -8.38 13.18 -5.31
C ILE A 139 -9.31 13.86 -6.32
N GLN A 140 -9.52 13.19 -7.44
CA GLN A 140 -10.35 13.61 -8.55
C GLN A 140 -10.62 12.39 -9.42
N THR A 141 -11.50 12.55 -10.42
CA THR A 141 -11.90 11.47 -11.31
C THR A 141 -10.68 10.76 -11.89
N ASP A 142 -10.72 9.43 -11.83
CA ASP A 142 -9.69 8.50 -12.30
C ASP A 142 -8.37 8.52 -11.50
N GLN A 143 -8.34 9.16 -10.31
CA GLN A 143 -7.12 9.29 -9.49
C GLN A 143 -7.35 8.96 -8.00
N CYS A 144 -6.59 7.98 -7.51
CA CYS A 144 -6.51 7.61 -6.09
C CYS A 144 -5.11 7.81 -5.54
N ILE A 145 -5.04 8.15 -4.25
CA ILE A 145 -3.81 8.08 -3.45
C ILE A 145 -4.05 7.14 -2.27
N TYR A 146 -3.15 6.20 -2.06
CA TYR A 146 -3.12 5.30 -0.91
C TYR A 146 -1.99 5.73 0.02
N HIS A 147 -2.34 6.50 1.05
CA HIS A 147 -1.39 7.00 2.04
C HIS A 147 -0.98 5.90 3.02
N TYR A 148 0.32 5.71 3.20
CA TYR A 148 0.82 4.75 4.18
C TYR A 148 0.76 5.34 5.58
N ARG A 149 0.09 4.64 6.51
CA ARG A 149 -0.22 5.22 7.82
C ARG A 149 0.97 5.31 8.76
N VAL A 150 1.90 4.35 8.68
CA VAL A 150 2.98 4.22 9.67
C VAL A 150 4.06 5.29 9.47
N VAL A 151 4.34 5.65 8.22
CA VAL A 151 5.33 6.67 7.86
C VAL A 151 4.63 7.72 7.00
N PRO A 152 4.30 8.90 7.56
CA PRO A 152 3.69 10.00 6.82
C PRO A 152 4.52 10.40 5.59
N GLY A 153 3.85 10.94 4.57
CA GLY A 153 4.49 11.39 3.32
C GLY A 153 4.74 10.27 2.30
N ILE A 154 4.62 9.00 2.70
CA ILE A 154 4.74 7.87 1.76
C ILE A 154 3.36 7.51 1.22
N SER A 155 3.23 7.40 -0.10
CA SER A 155 1.98 7.02 -0.78
C SER A 155 2.19 6.12 -1.99
N ILE A 156 1.10 5.47 -2.42
CA ILE A 156 0.98 4.85 -3.73
C ILE A 156 -0.12 5.58 -4.48
N ASP A 157 0.18 6.09 -5.65
CA ASP A 157 -0.74 6.86 -6.48
C ASP A 157 -1.17 5.99 -7.66
N TYR A 158 -2.46 6.00 -7.97
CA TYR A 158 -3.02 5.26 -9.10
C TYR A 158 -3.81 6.18 -10.01
N ASN A 159 -3.48 6.15 -11.30
CA ASN A 159 -4.21 6.86 -12.34
C ASN A 159 -4.86 5.85 -13.30
N SER A 160 -6.18 5.72 -13.21
CA SER A 160 -6.92 4.76 -14.03
C SER A 160 -7.09 5.23 -15.49
N MET A 161 -6.71 6.45 -15.87
CA MET A 161 -6.73 6.87 -17.28
C MET A 161 -5.64 6.19 -18.11
N ASN A 162 -4.53 5.82 -17.48
CA ASN A 162 -3.35 5.28 -18.15
C ASN A 162 -2.72 4.08 -17.44
N GLY A 163 -3.32 3.62 -16.33
CA GLY A 163 -2.81 2.51 -15.52
C GLY A 163 -1.49 2.80 -14.83
N ASP A 164 -1.13 4.08 -14.69
CA ASP A 164 0.11 4.46 -14.03
C ASP A 164 0.00 4.25 -12.53
N VAL A 165 1.06 3.70 -11.94
CA VAL A 165 1.19 3.51 -10.51
C VAL A 165 2.55 4.03 -10.10
N THR A 166 2.55 5.08 -9.29
CA THR A 166 3.76 5.70 -8.76
C THR A 166 3.80 5.53 -7.25
N VAL A 167 4.99 5.43 -6.69
CA VAL A 167 5.21 5.35 -5.25
C VAL A 167 5.97 6.61 -4.85
N ASP A 168 5.39 7.42 -3.97
CA ASP A 168 6.13 8.47 -3.27
C ASP A 168 6.84 7.82 -2.07
N ASP A 169 8.16 7.79 -2.12
CA ASP A 169 9.02 7.20 -1.10
C ASP A 169 9.76 8.24 -0.25
N GLU A 170 9.42 9.53 -0.39
CA GLU A 170 10.05 10.64 0.30
C GLU A 170 9.15 11.16 1.45
N PRO A 171 9.36 10.70 2.70
CA PRO A 171 8.49 11.05 3.84
C PRO A 171 8.54 12.51 4.28
N ASP A 172 9.40 13.34 3.67
CA ASP A 172 9.67 14.74 4.05
C ASP A 172 9.20 15.76 2.99
N ASN A 173 8.46 15.34 1.96
CA ASN A 173 7.89 16.25 0.93
C ASN A 173 6.68 17.06 1.44
#